data_AF-A0A8S3WLZ5-F1
#
_entry.id   AF-A0A8S3WLZ5-F1
#
_cell.length_a   1.000
_cell.length_b   1.000
_cell.length_c   1.000
_cell.angle_alpha   90.00
_cell.angle_beta   90.00
_cell.angle_gamma   90.00
#
_symmetry.space_group_name_H-M   'P 1'
#
loop_
_entity.id
_entity.type
_entity.pdbx_description
1 polymer ?
#
loop_
_entity_poly.entity_id
_entity_poly.type
_entity_poly.pdbx_seq_one_letter_code
_entity_poly.pdbx_strand_id
1 'polypeptide(L)'
;MVAVSEIKKHWDFSDKVMSEISSLNPKLALSSDHRENKLSIVPLATILPRIITHNTATGDGSLLQSLDDQWQNLPLRCLPDDITQEKEVDLFWSKLLTFENLCGEKEFTVLAQFALDVLCIPYANADCERIFSKINLIKTKSRNRILTNTINNVVIASDSAKHLEKGCISFEPTRQMANKIVSNVLYATTSLQSNPSTSTRRDFELEEEDAFEFFIPD
;
A
#
# COMPACT_ATOMS: atom_id res chain seq x y z
N MET A 1 -5.82 4.49 23.41
CA MET A 1 -6.73 5.65 23.37
C MET A 1 -6.09 6.88 22.73
N VAL A 2 -4.80 7.19 22.99
CA VAL A 2 -4.09 8.34 22.38
C VAL A 2 -3.94 8.24 20.85
N ALA A 3 -3.65 7.05 20.31
CA ALA A 3 -3.52 6.87 18.86
C ALA A 3 -4.81 7.20 18.10
N VAL A 4 -5.97 6.78 18.63
CA VAL A 4 -7.29 7.05 18.02
C VAL A 4 -7.64 8.54 18.06
N SER A 5 -7.23 9.26 19.10
CA SER A 5 -7.46 10.71 19.19
C SER A 5 -6.59 11.52 18.22
N GLU A 6 -5.35 11.09 17.96
CA GLU A 6 -4.50 11.76 16.96
C GLU A 6 -4.99 11.50 15.54
N ILE A 7 -5.37 10.25 15.23
CA ILE A 7 -6.01 9.90 13.95
C ILE A 7 -7.25 10.78 13.69
N LYS A 8 -8.08 11.01 14.72
CA LYS A 8 -9.26 11.88 14.63
C LYS A 8 -8.96 13.36 14.39
N LYS A 9 -7.75 13.83 14.75
CA LYS A 9 -7.32 15.20 14.48
C LYS A 9 -6.76 15.36 13.06
N HIS A 10 -6.07 14.33 12.57
CA HIS A 10 -5.40 14.36 11.27
C HIS A 10 -6.32 14.03 10.09
N TRP A 11 -7.41 13.29 10.32
CA TRP A 11 -8.38 12.97 9.29
C TRP A 11 -9.76 13.57 9.55
N ASP A 12 -10.34 14.15 8.50
CA ASP A 12 -11.75 14.50 8.51
C ASP A 12 -12.59 13.25 8.20
N PHE A 13 -13.16 12.66 9.25
CA PHE A 13 -14.06 11.51 9.15
C PHE A 13 -15.42 11.86 8.52
N SER A 14 -15.68 13.15 8.30
CA SER A 14 -16.87 13.65 7.61
C SER A 14 -16.69 13.69 6.10
N ASP A 15 -15.50 13.34 5.59
CA ASP A 15 -15.24 13.30 4.15
C ASP A 15 -16.19 12.31 3.47
N LYS A 16 -16.67 12.74 2.29
CA LYS A 16 -17.55 11.97 1.41
C LYS A 16 -16.97 10.59 1.14
N VAL A 17 -15.64 10.47 0.97
CA VAL A 17 -14.97 9.18 0.77
C VAL A 17 -15.22 8.20 1.93
N MET A 18 -15.10 8.65 3.18
CA MET A 18 -15.24 7.78 4.35
C MET A 18 -16.69 7.31 4.56
N SER A 19 -17.66 8.19 4.29
CA SER A 19 -19.07 7.80 4.27
C SER A 19 -19.34 6.76 3.17
N GLU A 20 -18.69 6.91 2.02
CA GLU A 20 -18.90 6.05 0.87
C GLU A 20 -18.20 4.69 1.01
N ILE A 21 -17.03 4.62 1.65
CA ILE A 21 -16.29 3.37 1.94
C ILE A 21 -17.07 2.49 2.93
N SER A 22 -17.84 3.08 3.84
CA SER A 22 -18.60 2.30 4.83
C SER A 22 -19.57 1.31 4.18
N SER A 23 -20.05 1.58 2.96
CA SER A 23 -20.93 0.67 2.22
C SER A 23 -20.23 -0.61 1.75
N LEU A 24 -18.89 -0.65 1.70
CA LEU A 24 -18.11 -1.84 1.34
C LEU A 24 -18.04 -2.87 2.49
N ASN A 25 -18.58 -2.56 3.67
CA ASN A 25 -18.66 -3.52 4.76
C ASN A 25 -19.56 -4.71 4.35
N PRO A 26 -19.15 -5.98 4.54
CA PRO A 26 -19.92 -7.16 4.12
C PRO A 26 -21.37 -7.14 4.61
N LYS A 27 -21.62 -6.66 5.83
CA LYS A 27 -22.97 -6.56 6.40
C LYS A 27 -23.85 -5.54 5.68
N LEU A 28 -23.27 -4.44 5.23
CA LEU A 28 -23.98 -3.37 4.53
C LEU A 28 -24.10 -3.68 3.04
N ALA A 29 -23.07 -4.31 2.46
CA ALA A 29 -23.04 -4.75 1.07
C ALA A 29 -24.06 -5.86 0.77
N LEU A 30 -24.39 -6.71 1.75
CA LEU A 30 -25.39 -7.78 1.63
C LEU A 30 -26.79 -7.38 2.13
N SER A 31 -26.92 -6.28 2.89
CA SER A 31 -28.22 -5.84 3.42
C SER A 31 -29.06 -5.14 2.36
N SER A 32 -30.31 -5.60 2.17
CA SER A 32 -31.27 -4.97 1.25
C SER A 32 -31.64 -3.54 1.67
N ASP A 33 -31.79 -3.27 2.97
CA ASP A 33 -32.23 -1.97 3.50
C ASP A 33 -31.22 -0.83 3.25
N HIS A 34 -29.92 -1.14 3.28
CA HIS A 34 -28.88 -0.14 3.05
C HIS A 34 -28.72 0.19 1.55
N ARG A 35 -29.07 -0.75 0.67
CA ARG A 35 -28.97 -0.60 -0.78
C ARG A 35 -30.09 0.23 -1.40
N GLU A 36 -31.27 0.29 -0.77
CA GLU A 36 -32.35 1.19 -1.21
C GLU A 36 -31.92 2.67 -1.21
N ASN A 37 -31.01 3.05 -0.31
CA ASN A 37 -30.47 4.41 -0.25
C ASN A 37 -29.21 4.61 -1.09
N LYS A 38 -28.55 3.52 -1.54
CA LYS A 38 -27.27 3.57 -2.25
C LYS A 38 -27.22 2.52 -3.36
N LEU A 39 -27.99 2.78 -4.42
CA LEU A 39 -28.13 1.85 -5.54
C LEU A 39 -26.88 1.74 -6.43
N SER A 40 -26.03 2.78 -6.47
CA SER A 40 -24.88 2.81 -7.36
C SER A 40 -23.55 3.00 -6.62
N ILE A 41 -22.53 2.28 -7.07
CA ILE A 41 -21.14 2.39 -6.60
C ILE A 41 -20.34 3.43 -7.41
N VAL A 42 -20.91 3.90 -8.52
CA VAL A 42 -20.30 4.91 -9.41
C VAL A 42 -19.90 6.20 -8.69
N PRO A 43 -20.69 6.76 -7.74
CA PRO A 43 -20.26 7.93 -6.99
C PRO A 43 -18.93 7.74 -6.25
N LEU A 44 -18.73 6.58 -5.60
CA LEU A 44 -17.45 6.25 -4.95
C LEU A 44 -16.33 6.13 -6.00
N ALA A 45 -16.63 5.46 -7.11
CA ALA A 45 -15.70 5.28 -8.22
C ALA A 45 -15.24 6.64 -8.78
N THR A 46 -16.15 7.61 -8.96
CA THR A 46 -15.80 8.95 -9.46
C THR A 46 -14.91 9.76 -8.52
N ILE A 47 -14.99 9.52 -7.21
CA ILE A 47 -14.13 10.20 -6.22
C ILE A 47 -12.69 9.64 -6.27
N LEU A 48 -12.51 8.39 -6.74
CA LEU A 48 -11.23 7.69 -6.79
C LEU A 48 -10.80 7.38 -8.24
N PRO A 49 -10.58 8.40 -9.08
CA PRO A 49 -10.30 8.20 -10.51
C PRO A 49 -8.98 7.44 -10.74
N ARG A 50 -8.01 7.57 -9.82
CA ARG A 50 -6.71 6.90 -9.92
C ARG A 50 -6.85 5.37 -9.89
N ILE A 51 -7.73 4.82 -9.07
CA ILE A 51 -7.93 3.36 -8.95
C ILE A 51 -8.49 2.79 -10.26
N ILE A 52 -9.43 3.51 -10.87
CA ILE A 52 -10.11 3.09 -12.10
C ILE A 52 -9.18 3.19 -13.30
N THR A 53 -8.36 4.25 -13.35
CA THR A 53 -7.43 4.52 -14.46
C THR A 53 -6.29 3.50 -14.53
N HIS A 54 -5.82 2.97 -13.41
CA HIS A 54 -4.73 1.99 -13.40
C HIS A 54 -5.12 0.62 -13.97
N ASN A 55 -6.42 0.30 -14.03
CA ASN A 55 -6.91 -0.97 -14.56
C ASN A 55 -7.18 -0.95 -16.08
N THR A 56 -7.12 0.20 -16.77
CA THR A 56 -7.29 0.26 -18.24
C THR A 56 -6.42 1.31 -18.93
N ALA A 57 -5.62 0.89 -19.90
CA ALA A 57 -4.96 1.78 -20.88
C ALA A 57 -5.92 2.32 -21.96
N THR A 58 -7.20 1.94 -21.89
CA THR A 58 -8.25 2.32 -22.84
C THR A 58 -9.38 2.95 -22.04
N GLY A 59 -9.57 4.25 -22.23
CA GLY A 59 -10.72 4.95 -21.66
C GLY A 59 -11.99 4.36 -22.24
N ASP A 60 -12.91 3.90 -21.39
CA ASP A 60 -14.29 3.64 -21.76
C ASP A 60 -15.15 3.43 -20.51
N GLY A 61 -16.34 4.03 -20.49
CA GLY A 61 -17.34 3.88 -19.43
C GLY A 61 -17.87 2.45 -19.21
N SER A 62 -17.35 1.48 -19.99
CA SER A 62 -17.63 0.04 -19.88
C SER A 62 -17.21 -0.56 -18.53
N LEU A 63 -16.11 -0.08 -17.93
CA LEU A 63 -15.66 -0.59 -16.62
C LEU A 63 -16.52 -0.07 -15.46
N LEU A 64 -16.92 1.20 -15.50
CA LEU A 64 -17.87 1.76 -14.54
C LEU A 64 -19.23 1.06 -14.61
N GLN A 65 -19.67 0.75 -15.83
CA GLN A 65 -20.91 -0.01 -16.04
C GLN A 65 -20.79 -1.43 -15.47
N SER A 66 -19.73 -2.17 -15.80
CA SER A 66 -19.55 -3.53 -15.29
C SER A 66 -19.35 -3.57 -13.77
N LEU A 67 -18.69 -2.56 -13.19
CA LEU A 67 -18.56 -2.38 -11.75
C LEU A 67 -19.93 -2.17 -11.09
N ASP A 68 -20.77 -1.31 -11.65
CA ASP A 68 -22.12 -1.04 -11.13
C ASP A 68 -23.05 -2.24 -11.32
N ASP A 69 -22.97 -2.93 -12.46
CA ASP A 69 -23.73 -4.15 -12.72
C ASP A 69 -23.35 -5.26 -11.72
N GLN A 70 -22.06 -5.47 -11.48
CA GLN A 70 -21.59 -6.44 -10.46
C GLN A 70 -22.02 -6.03 -9.06
N TRP A 71 -21.96 -4.73 -8.75
CA TRP A 71 -22.45 -4.22 -7.47
C TRP A 71 -23.92 -4.54 -7.26
N GLN A 72 -24.78 -4.24 -8.24
CA GLN A 72 -26.23 -4.48 -8.16
C GLN A 72 -26.58 -5.98 -8.12
N ASN A 73 -25.79 -6.83 -8.75
CA ASN A 73 -26.01 -8.28 -8.79
C ASN A 73 -25.61 -9.00 -7.50
N LEU A 74 -24.76 -8.41 -6.66
CA LEU A 74 -24.27 -9.03 -5.42
C LEU A 74 -25.37 -9.61 -4.50
N PRO A 75 -26.45 -8.89 -4.14
CA PRO A 75 -27.52 -9.41 -3.27
C PRO A 75 -28.45 -10.40 -3.98
N LEU A 76 -28.45 -10.44 -5.31
CA LEU A 76 -29.29 -11.33 -6.10
C LEU A 76 -28.69 -12.74 -6.21
N ARG A 77 -27.40 -12.89 -5.92
CA ARG A 77 -26.71 -14.18 -5.99
C ARG A 77 -26.72 -14.90 -4.65
N CYS A 78 -26.91 -16.22 -4.72
CA CYS A 78 -26.77 -17.10 -3.57
C CYS A 78 -25.28 -17.33 -3.30
N LEU A 79 -24.71 -16.52 -2.41
CA LEU A 79 -23.32 -16.65 -1.97
C LEU A 79 -23.21 -17.78 -0.93
N PRO A 80 -22.11 -18.55 -0.93
CA PRO A 80 -21.88 -19.60 0.06
C PRO A 80 -21.73 -19.01 1.48
N ASP A 81 -22.10 -19.81 2.49
CA ASP A 81 -22.08 -19.40 3.90
C ASP A 81 -20.69 -18.96 4.39
N ASP A 82 -19.62 -19.50 3.79
CA ASP A 82 -18.22 -19.11 4.08
C ASP A 82 -17.90 -17.66 3.67
N ILE A 83 -18.68 -17.08 2.75
CA ILE A 83 -18.55 -15.68 2.33
C ILE A 83 -19.52 -14.80 3.13
N THR A 84 -20.77 -15.24 3.31
CA THR A 84 -21.80 -14.40 3.96
C THR A 84 -21.59 -14.20 5.46
N GLN A 85 -20.93 -15.15 6.14
CA GLN A 85 -20.62 -15.04 7.56
C GLN A 85 -19.28 -14.35 7.85
N GLU A 86 -18.52 -14.00 6.81
CA GLU A 86 -17.20 -13.39 6.98
C GLU A 86 -17.32 -11.99 7.59
N LYS A 87 -16.53 -11.74 8.65
CA LYS A 87 -16.56 -10.46 9.38
C LYS A 87 -15.44 -9.54 8.93
N GLU A 88 -14.33 -10.10 8.46
CA GLU A 88 -13.20 -9.33 7.96
C GLU A 88 -13.49 -8.86 6.54
N VAL A 89 -13.48 -7.54 6.36
CA VAL A 89 -13.82 -6.89 5.09
C VAL A 89 -12.86 -7.35 3.98
N ASP A 90 -11.57 -7.41 4.27
CA ASP A 90 -10.54 -7.80 3.31
C ASP A 90 -10.69 -9.27 2.88
N LEU A 91 -10.95 -10.15 3.86
CA LEU A 91 -11.13 -11.58 3.61
C LEU A 91 -12.40 -11.83 2.79
N PHE A 92 -13.49 -11.11 3.07
CA PHE A 92 -14.73 -11.16 2.30
C PHE A 92 -14.49 -10.83 0.81
N TRP A 93 -13.86 -9.69 0.52
CA TRP A 93 -13.61 -9.29 -0.86
C TRP A 93 -12.59 -10.20 -1.56
N SER A 94 -11.60 -10.73 -0.84
CA SER A 94 -10.66 -11.73 -1.39
C SER A 94 -11.34 -13.05 -1.74
N LYS A 95 -12.25 -13.55 -0.90
CA LYS A 95 -13.04 -14.75 -1.18
C LYS A 95 -13.97 -14.51 -2.37
N LEU A 96 -14.58 -13.32 -2.44
CA LEU A 96 -15.44 -12.91 -3.56
C LEU A 96 -14.66 -12.80 -4.89
N LEU A 97 -13.39 -12.39 -4.85
CA LEU A 97 -12.51 -12.37 -6.02
C LEU A 97 -12.23 -13.78 -6.57
N THR A 98 -12.14 -14.77 -5.68
CA THR A 98 -11.94 -16.19 -6.04
C THR A 98 -13.24 -16.94 -6.30
N PHE A 99 -14.40 -16.33 -6.04
CA PHE A 99 -15.68 -16.98 -6.18
C PHE A 99 -16.00 -17.24 -7.66
N GLU A 100 -16.29 -18.51 -7.95
CA GLU A 100 -16.69 -18.99 -9.26
C GLU A 100 -18.13 -19.46 -9.22
N ASN A 101 -18.87 -19.10 -10.25
CA ASN A 101 -20.26 -19.50 -10.38
C ASN A 101 -20.38 -20.96 -10.82
N LEU A 102 -21.63 -21.45 -10.87
CA LEU A 102 -21.94 -22.80 -11.37
C LEU A 102 -21.44 -23.07 -12.81
N CYS A 103 -21.14 -22.02 -13.57
CA CYS A 103 -20.56 -22.09 -14.92
C CYS A 103 -19.01 -22.00 -14.94
N GLY A 104 -18.35 -21.89 -13.79
CA GLY A 104 -16.90 -21.72 -13.67
C GLY A 104 -16.39 -20.30 -14.00
N GLU A 105 -17.29 -19.33 -14.13
CA GLU A 105 -16.95 -17.93 -14.42
C GLU A 105 -16.89 -17.10 -13.13
N LYS A 106 -15.93 -16.19 -13.05
CA LYS A 106 -15.76 -15.28 -11.91
C LYS A 106 -16.57 -14.02 -12.13
N GLU A 107 -17.74 -13.93 -11.52
CA GLU A 107 -18.70 -12.85 -11.79
C GLU A 107 -18.35 -11.51 -11.13
N PHE A 108 -17.56 -11.51 -10.05
CA PHE A 108 -17.33 -10.32 -9.21
C PHE A 108 -15.89 -9.80 -9.24
N THR A 109 -15.10 -10.13 -10.26
CA THR A 109 -13.66 -9.82 -10.31
C THR A 109 -13.37 -8.33 -10.25
N VAL A 110 -14.10 -7.54 -11.05
CA VAL A 110 -13.90 -6.09 -11.17
C VAL A 110 -14.29 -5.40 -9.86
N LEU A 111 -15.43 -5.79 -9.29
CA LEU A 111 -15.91 -5.26 -8.03
C LEU A 111 -15.00 -5.61 -6.86
N ALA A 112 -14.59 -6.87 -6.74
CA ALA A 112 -13.75 -7.32 -5.65
C ALA A 112 -12.35 -6.68 -5.71
N GLN A 113 -11.76 -6.55 -6.91
CA GLN A 113 -10.49 -5.87 -7.08
C GLN A 113 -10.60 -4.37 -6.73
N PHE A 114 -11.64 -3.69 -7.21
CA PHE A 114 -11.90 -2.30 -6.86
C PHE A 114 -12.06 -2.12 -5.34
N ALA A 115 -12.83 -2.98 -4.67
CA ALA A 115 -13.01 -2.91 -3.23
C ALA A 115 -11.70 -3.11 -2.47
N LEU A 116 -10.87 -4.09 -2.86
CA LEU A 116 -9.56 -4.32 -2.26
C LEU A 116 -8.63 -3.11 -2.46
N ASP A 117 -8.59 -2.54 -3.66
CA ASP A 117 -7.76 -1.37 -3.96
C ASP A 117 -8.18 -0.16 -3.11
N VAL A 118 -9.48 0.05 -2.93
CA VAL A 118 -10.03 1.11 -2.07
C VAL A 118 -9.65 0.88 -0.60
N LEU A 119 -9.74 -0.35 -0.12
CA LEU A 119 -9.39 -0.73 1.26
C LEU A 119 -7.87 -0.63 1.52
N CYS A 120 -7.04 -0.72 0.49
CA CYS A 120 -5.59 -0.54 0.62
C CYS A 120 -5.18 0.93 0.83
N ILE A 121 -6.02 1.92 0.49
CA ILE A 121 -5.64 3.35 0.57
C ILE A 121 -5.23 3.75 1.99
N PRO A 122 -6.04 3.50 3.05
CA PRO A 122 -5.66 3.91 4.41
C PRO A 122 -4.44 3.12 4.92
N TYR A 123 -4.29 1.87 4.48
CA TYR A 123 -3.19 0.99 4.88
C TYR A 123 -1.85 1.44 4.29
N ALA A 124 -1.82 1.89 3.03
CA ALA A 124 -0.61 2.32 2.34
C ALA A 124 0.13 3.43 3.09
N ASN A 125 -0.60 4.40 3.67
CA ASN A 125 0.03 5.49 4.42
C ASN A 125 0.68 5.00 5.73
N ALA A 126 -0.01 4.12 6.47
CA ALA A 126 0.49 3.60 7.75
C ALA A 126 1.80 2.80 7.58
N ASP A 127 1.92 2.06 6.48
CA ASP A 127 3.15 1.32 6.18
C ASP A 127 4.31 2.24 5.81
N CYS A 128 4.07 3.32 5.06
CA CYS A 128 5.08 4.35 4.81
C CYS A 128 5.58 4.97 6.12
N GLU A 129 4.69 5.37 7.02
CA GLU A 129 5.04 5.92 8.34
C GLU A 129 5.88 4.94 9.18
N ARG A 130 5.52 3.65 9.15
CA ARG A 130 6.29 2.59 9.81
C ARG A 130 7.71 2.49 9.24
N ILE A 131 7.88 2.60 7.92
CA ILE A 131 9.22 2.62 7.29
C ILE A 131 9.98 3.90 7.67
N PHE A 132 9.34 5.08 7.67
CA PHE A 132 9.98 6.32 8.11
C PHE A 132 10.43 6.26 9.57
N SER A 133 9.64 5.63 10.45
CA SER A 133 10.02 5.37 11.83
C SER A 133 11.28 4.49 11.92
N LYS A 134 11.35 3.40 11.13
CA LYS A 134 12.58 2.57 11.02
C LYS A 134 13.76 3.39 10.52
N ILE A 135 13.57 4.26 9.54
CA ILE A 135 14.64 5.13 9.00
C ILE A 135 15.11 6.12 10.07
N ASN A 136 14.21 6.69 10.87
CA ASN A 136 14.57 7.58 11.99
C ASN A 136 15.39 6.86 13.08
N LEU A 137 15.18 5.55 13.28
CA LEU A 137 16.04 4.76 14.15
C LEU A 137 17.44 4.52 13.54
N ILE A 138 17.53 4.37 12.22
CA ILE A 138 18.79 4.16 11.49
C ILE A 138 19.61 5.47 11.37
N LYS A 139 18.92 6.60 11.16
CA LYS A 139 19.47 7.96 11.09
C LYS A 139 19.31 8.64 12.44
N THR A 140 20.29 8.44 13.32
CA THR A 140 20.35 9.19 14.58
C THR A 140 20.91 10.59 14.36
N LYS A 141 20.73 11.50 15.33
CA LYS A 141 21.28 12.87 15.26
C LYS A 141 22.80 12.88 15.07
N SER A 142 23.52 11.88 15.60
CA SER A 142 24.97 11.72 15.39
C SER A 142 25.33 11.00 14.09
N ARG A 143 24.44 10.14 13.56
CA ARG A 143 24.65 9.33 12.35
C ARG A 143 23.69 9.74 11.22
N ASN A 144 23.78 10.98 10.78
CA ASN A 144 22.95 11.54 9.70
C ASN A 144 23.48 11.16 8.30
N ARG A 145 24.81 11.20 8.10
CA ARG A 145 25.44 11.03 6.78
C ARG A 145 25.56 9.57 6.37
N ILE A 146 24.45 8.98 5.94
CA ILE A 146 24.38 7.61 5.42
C ILE A 146 23.87 7.66 3.99
N LEU A 147 24.51 6.93 3.08
CA LEU A 147 24.07 6.81 1.69
C LEU A 147 22.69 6.15 1.62
N THR A 148 21.82 6.63 0.74
CA THR A 148 20.45 6.09 0.57
C THR A 148 20.45 4.60 0.28
N ASN A 149 21.36 4.11 -0.56
CA ASN A 149 21.52 2.69 -0.84
C ASN A 149 21.82 1.88 0.43
N THR A 150 22.66 2.41 1.33
CA THR A 150 22.98 1.76 2.61
C THR A 150 21.77 1.75 3.53
N ILE A 151 20.98 2.83 3.60
CA ILE A 151 19.75 2.87 4.39
C ILE A 151 18.77 1.82 3.88
N ASN A 152 18.52 1.77 2.56
CA ASN A 152 17.62 0.79 1.95
C ASN A 152 18.07 -0.65 2.27
N ASN A 153 19.36 -0.95 2.08
CA ASN A 153 19.91 -2.26 2.38
C ASN A 153 19.78 -2.64 3.87
N VAL A 154 19.96 -1.69 4.79
CA VAL A 154 19.80 -1.93 6.24
C VAL A 154 18.33 -2.18 6.59
N VAL A 155 17.39 -1.44 6.00
CA VAL A 155 15.95 -1.67 6.19
C VAL A 155 15.59 -3.07 5.70
N ILE A 156 15.98 -3.44 4.48
CA ILE A 156 15.72 -4.77 3.91
C ILE A 156 16.34 -5.87 4.79
N ALA A 157 17.61 -5.74 5.17
CA ALA A 157 18.28 -6.73 6.02
C ALA A 157 17.58 -6.90 7.39
N SER A 158 17.14 -5.79 8.00
CA SER A 158 16.40 -5.82 9.26
C SER A 158 15.03 -6.50 9.14
N ASP A 159 14.41 -6.39 7.98
CA ASP A 159 13.10 -6.96 7.70
C ASP A 159 13.21 -8.45 7.39
N SER A 160 14.19 -8.85 6.56
CA SER A 160 14.51 -10.26 6.30
C SER A 160 14.88 -11.00 7.59
N ALA A 161 15.59 -10.36 8.52
CA ALA A 161 15.95 -10.96 9.80
C ALA A 161 14.73 -11.20 10.71
N LYS A 162 13.64 -10.43 10.55
CA LYS A 162 12.40 -10.62 11.32
C LYS A 162 11.53 -11.76 10.79
N HIS A 163 11.58 -12.03 9.50
CA HIS A 163 10.81 -13.09 8.85
C HIS A 163 11.43 -14.49 9.04
N LEU A 164 12.60 -14.59 9.66
CA LEU A 164 13.18 -15.86 10.07
C LEU A 164 12.43 -16.41 11.30
N GLU A 165 12.10 -17.71 11.32
CA GLU A 165 11.31 -18.35 12.39
C GLU A 165 11.89 -18.16 13.81
N LYS A 166 13.20 -17.97 13.94
CA LYS A 166 13.88 -17.67 15.22
C LYS A 166 14.60 -16.32 15.20
N GLY A 167 14.19 -15.43 14.30
CA GLY A 167 14.77 -14.10 14.12
C GLY A 167 16.26 -14.14 13.69
N CYS A 168 17.04 -13.19 14.22
CA CYS A 168 18.46 -13.07 13.92
C CYS A 168 19.34 -14.19 14.50
N ILE A 169 18.82 -15.03 15.40
CA ILE A 169 19.59 -16.08 16.08
C ILE A 169 19.81 -17.28 15.14
N SER A 170 18.85 -17.56 14.25
CA SER A 170 18.96 -18.62 13.25
C SER A 170 19.61 -18.17 11.94
N PHE A 171 20.07 -16.93 11.85
CA PHE A 171 20.67 -16.43 10.62
C PHE A 171 22.05 -17.09 10.42
N GLU A 172 22.12 -18.02 9.47
CA GLU A 172 23.37 -18.62 9.03
C GLU A 172 23.83 -17.92 7.73
N PRO A 173 24.94 -17.16 7.76
CA PRO A 173 25.42 -16.46 6.58
C PRO A 173 25.91 -17.45 5.52
N THR A 174 25.48 -17.27 4.26
CA THR A 174 25.98 -18.07 3.15
C THR A 174 27.49 -17.84 2.95
N ARG A 175 28.21 -18.84 2.44
CA ARG A 175 29.65 -18.72 2.09
C ARG A 175 29.96 -17.49 1.22
N GLN A 176 29.04 -17.12 0.32
CA GLN A 176 29.16 -15.92 -0.50
C GLN A 176 29.15 -14.62 0.32
N MET A 177 28.35 -14.55 1.40
CA MET A 177 28.30 -13.40 2.30
C MET A 177 29.59 -13.31 3.13
N ALA A 178 30.07 -14.45 3.64
CA ALA A 178 31.33 -14.51 4.38
C ALA A 178 32.52 -14.01 3.53
N ASN A 179 32.56 -14.41 2.25
CA ASN A 179 33.60 -13.97 1.31
C ASN A 179 33.57 -12.45 1.02
N LYS A 180 32.44 -11.77 1.23
CA LYS A 180 32.31 -10.30 1.07
C LYS A 180 32.78 -9.51 2.29
N ILE A 181 32.93 -10.15 3.46
CA ILE A 181 33.34 -9.51 4.73
C ILE A 181 34.85 -9.73 4.98
N VAL A 182 35.60 -10.21 3.98
CA VAL A 182 37.05 -10.38 4.08
C VAL A 182 37.75 -9.03 4.05
N SER A 183 38.80 -8.87 4.88
CA SER A 183 39.59 -7.64 5.01
C SER A 183 40.07 -7.08 3.67
N ASN A 184 40.46 -7.96 2.75
CA ASN A 184 40.94 -7.60 1.42
C ASN A 184 39.88 -6.93 0.55
N VAL A 185 38.59 -7.18 0.82
CA VAL A 185 37.45 -6.58 0.10
C VAL A 185 36.98 -5.31 0.81
N LEU A 186 36.87 -5.34 2.15
CA LEU A 186 36.38 -4.20 2.95
C LEU A 186 37.37 -3.03 2.99
N TYR A 187 38.66 -3.35 3.06
CA TYR A 187 39.75 -2.38 3.12
C TYR A 187 40.60 -2.43 1.86
N ALA A 188 40.03 -2.85 0.72
CA ALA A 188 40.67 -2.68 -0.56
C ALA A 188 40.96 -1.19 -0.75
N THR A 189 42.20 -0.77 -0.52
CA THR A 189 42.64 0.59 -0.79
C THR A 189 42.45 0.79 -2.29
N THR A 190 41.39 1.49 -2.68
CA THR A 190 41.35 2.08 -4.01
C THR A 190 42.48 3.09 -4.00
N SER A 191 43.63 2.68 -4.53
CA SER A 191 44.71 3.60 -4.83
C SER A 191 44.09 4.68 -5.71
N LEU A 192 43.91 5.86 -5.12
CA LEU A 192 43.54 7.06 -5.83
C LEU A 192 44.59 7.23 -6.93
N GLN A 193 44.26 6.82 -8.16
CA GLN A 193 44.96 7.32 -9.32
C GLN A 193 44.65 8.81 -9.36
N SER A 194 45.62 9.59 -8.89
CA SER A 194 45.71 11.01 -9.06
C SER A 194 45.62 11.33 -10.56
N ASN A 195 44.45 11.76 -11.02
CA ASN A 195 44.35 12.57 -12.22
C ASN A 195 43.98 14.00 -11.79
N PRO A 196 44.71 15.03 -12.25
CA PRO A 196 44.50 16.39 -11.82
C PRO A 196 43.20 16.96 -12.42
N SER A 197 42.44 17.65 -11.57
CA SER A 197 41.56 18.76 -11.91
C SER A 197 40.48 18.54 -12.98
N THR A 198 39.26 18.23 -12.55
CA THR A 198 38.15 19.16 -12.81
C THR A 198 37.18 19.11 -11.64
N SER A 199 37.17 20.17 -10.84
CA SER A 199 36.07 20.48 -9.93
C SER A 199 34.85 20.78 -10.79
N THR A 200 34.12 19.75 -11.18
CA THR A 200 32.70 19.91 -11.52
C THR A 200 31.94 19.43 -10.30
N ARG A 201 31.67 20.38 -9.41
CA ARG A 201 30.52 20.35 -8.54
C ARG A 201 29.31 20.10 -9.45
N ARG A 202 28.90 18.84 -9.59
CA ARG A 202 27.54 18.56 -10.04
C ARG A 202 26.68 18.93 -8.86
N ASP A 203 26.36 20.22 -8.78
CA ASP A 203 25.07 20.64 -8.30
C ASP A 203 24.08 19.84 -9.15
N PHE A 204 23.58 18.74 -8.58
CA PHE A 204 22.39 18.13 -9.09
C PHE A 204 21.31 19.09 -8.61
N GLU A 205 20.98 20.05 -9.47
CA GLU A 205 19.75 20.82 -9.37
C GLU A 205 18.65 19.78 -9.13
N LEU A 206 18.19 19.74 -7.88
CA LEU A 206 16.85 19.26 -7.58
C LEU A 206 15.96 20.23 -8.36
N GLU A 207 15.31 19.74 -9.41
CA GLU A 207 14.08 20.39 -9.86
C GLU A 207 13.15 20.41 -8.63
N GLU A 208 13.09 21.57 -8.00
CA GLU A 208 12.08 21.96 -7.02
C GLU A 208 10.74 22.13 -7.74
N GLU A 209 10.13 21.01 -8.17
CA GLU A 209 8.70 20.86 -8.42
C GLU A 209 8.41 19.40 -8.05
N ASP A 210 7.90 19.04 -6.87
CA ASP A 210 6.74 19.59 -6.20
C ASP A 210 7.00 19.75 -4.70
N ALA A 211 7.03 21.01 -4.26
CA ALA A 211 6.78 21.35 -2.88
C ALA A 211 5.35 20.92 -2.53
N PHE A 212 5.20 19.78 -1.85
CA PHE A 212 4.07 19.60 -0.94
C PHE A 212 4.27 20.62 0.19
N GLU A 213 3.74 21.83 -0.03
CA GLU A 213 3.48 22.82 1.00
C GLU A 213 2.65 22.16 2.10
N PHE A 214 3.34 21.68 3.14
CA PHE A 214 2.69 21.30 4.38
C PHE A 214 2.36 22.60 5.11
N PHE A 215 1.14 23.07 4.89
CA PHE A 215 0.53 24.17 5.64
C PHE A 215 0.46 23.74 7.11
N ILE A 216 1.39 24.23 7.93
CA ILE A 216 1.27 24.23 9.39
C ILE A 216 0.74 25.62 9.76
N PRO A 217 -0.52 25.78 10.18
CA PRO A 217 -0.90 26.96 10.92
C PRO A 217 -0.60 26.74 12.41
N ASP A 218 -0.03 27.78 13.02
CA ASP A 218 0.03 27.99 14.48
C ASP A 218 -1.35 27.93 15.15
#